data_AF-A0A1C6R787-F1
#
_entry.id   AF-A0A1C6R787-F1
#
_cell.length_a   1.000
_cell.length_b   1.000
_cell.length_c   1.000
_cell.angle_alpha   90.00
_cell.angle_beta   90.00
_cell.angle_gamma   90.00
#
_symmetry.space_group_name_H-M   'P 1'
#
loop_
_entity.id
_entity.type
_entity.pdbx_description
1 polymer ?
#
loop_
_entity_poly.entity_id
_entity_poly.type
_entity_poly.pdbx_seq_one_letter_code
_entity_poly.pdbx_strand_id
1 'polypeptide(L)'
;MRNAITGRRWRRPGRVCPPWCAGDHQCTAQHGYASGEHRSDPMAWRLAYGRLVATRVETIDGRSRLELTGSIRLPVDEVEAQRWASQLAVQVDLAIRRIAVGPAPKMREQVTGR
;
A
#
# COMPACT_ATOMS: atom_id res chain seq x y z
N MET A 1 21.75 20.89 49.37
CA MET A 1 20.39 20.97 48.79
C MET A 1 20.36 20.16 47.50
N ARG A 2 19.59 19.08 47.42
CA ARG A 2 19.51 18.20 46.24
C ARG A 2 18.26 18.57 45.43
N ASN A 3 18.44 19.11 44.22
CA ASN A 3 17.34 19.37 43.30
C ASN A 3 16.81 18.02 42.75
N ALA A 4 15.61 17.65 43.14
CA ALA A 4 14.90 16.52 42.57
C ALA A 4 14.39 16.90 41.17
N ILE A 5 15.10 16.46 40.12
CA ILE A 5 14.60 16.54 38.75
C ILE A 5 13.45 15.53 38.65
N THR A 6 12.21 15.98 38.79
CA THR A 6 11.05 15.17 38.42
C THR A 6 10.95 15.14 36.90
N GLY A 7 11.80 14.31 36.28
CA GLY A 7 11.77 14.06 34.84
C GLY A 7 10.50 13.31 34.48
N ARG A 8 9.37 14.02 34.35
CA ARG A 8 8.19 13.44 33.69
C ARG A 8 8.60 13.17 32.25
N ARG A 9 8.92 11.91 31.95
CA ARG A 9 9.22 11.45 30.60
C ARG A 9 8.00 11.76 29.74
N TRP A 10 8.10 12.76 28.88
CA TRP A 10 7.06 13.06 27.91
C TRP A 10 6.80 11.80 27.09
N ARG A 11 5.59 11.25 27.21
CA ARG A 11 5.10 10.16 26.37
C ARG A 11 4.18 10.78 25.35
N ARG A 12 4.46 10.50 24.08
CA ARG A 12 3.57 10.93 23.01
C ARG A 12 2.23 10.20 23.17
N PRO A 13 1.08 10.90 23.09
CA PRO A 13 -0.22 10.23 23.14
C PRO A 13 -0.32 9.21 22.03
N GLY A 14 -0.77 8.00 22.35
CA GLY A 14 -1.11 7.02 21.34
C GLY A 14 -2.24 7.53 20.44
N ARG A 15 -2.30 7.04 19.21
CA ARG A 15 -3.39 7.33 18.28
C ARG A 15 -4.37 6.15 18.24
N VAL A 16 -5.65 6.44 18.05
CA VAL A 16 -6.66 5.40 17.79
C VAL A 16 -6.46 4.89 16.37
N CYS A 17 -6.32 3.57 16.23
CA CYS A 17 -6.23 2.92 14.93
C CYS A 17 -7.61 2.84 14.27
N PRO A 18 -7.72 3.03 12.95
CA PRO A 18 -8.96 2.78 12.24
C PRO A 18 -9.28 1.26 12.24
N PRO A 19 -10.56 0.86 12.07
CA PRO A 19 -10.96 -0.55 12.21
C PRO A 19 -10.27 -1.54 11.26
N TRP A 20 -9.75 -1.06 10.13
CA TRP A 20 -9.04 -1.88 9.15
C TRP A 20 -7.55 -2.07 9.46
N CYS A 21 -7.00 -1.29 10.40
CA CYS A 21 -5.58 -1.34 10.75
C CYS A 21 -5.32 -2.57 11.62
N ALA A 22 -4.24 -3.30 11.32
CA ALA A 22 -3.82 -4.49 12.07
C ALA A 22 -3.53 -4.18 13.55
N GLY A 23 -3.18 -2.93 13.88
CA GLY A 23 -2.94 -2.49 15.25
C GLY A 23 -1.75 -3.17 15.93
N ASP A 24 -0.88 -3.83 15.17
CA ASP A 24 0.28 -4.53 15.67
C ASP A 24 1.57 -3.69 15.47
N HIS A 25 2.73 -4.32 15.60
CA HIS A 25 4.04 -3.69 15.40
C HIS A 25 4.24 -3.06 14.00
N GLN A 26 3.39 -3.35 13.02
CA GLN A 26 3.44 -2.73 11.70
C GLN A 26 2.75 -1.36 11.68
N CYS A 27 1.87 -1.08 12.64
CA CYS A 27 1.28 0.25 12.81
C CYS A 27 2.25 1.17 13.56
N THR A 28 2.97 2.03 12.85
CA THR A 28 3.82 3.04 13.49
C THR A 28 3.01 4.25 13.95
N ALA A 29 1.83 4.47 13.36
CA ALA A 29 0.91 5.56 13.73
C ALA A 29 0.38 5.45 15.17
N GLN A 30 0.17 4.23 15.70
CA GLN A 30 -0.33 4.03 17.07
C GLN A 30 0.59 4.64 18.14
N HIS A 31 1.89 4.76 17.85
CA HIS A 31 2.88 5.35 18.75
C HIS A 31 2.98 6.89 18.63
N GLY A 32 2.11 7.50 17.82
CA GLY A 32 2.00 8.94 17.67
C GLY A 32 3.07 9.58 16.77
N TYR A 33 3.91 8.81 16.07
CA TYR A 33 4.92 9.39 15.17
C TYR A 33 4.25 10.28 14.09
N ALA A 34 4.87 11.43 13.79
CA ALA A 34 4.33 12.36 12.79
C ALA A 34 4.42 11.78 11.37
N SER A 35 5.41 10.92 11.14
CA SER A 35 5.56 10.08 9.95
C SER A 35 4.95 8.69 10.15
N GLY A 36 4.06 8.52 11.13
CA GLY A 36 3.44 7.25 11.43
C GLY A 36 2.51 6.80 10.31
N GLU A 37 2.42 5.49 10.12
CA GLU A 37 1.56 4.86 9.13
C GLU A 37 0.68 3.81 9.81
N HIS A 38 -0.60 3.80 9.44
CA HIS A 38 -1.51 2.70 9.67
C HIS A 38 -1.30 1.68 8.55
N ARG A 39 -1.22 0.40 8.92
CA ARG A 39 -1.08 -0.71 7.97
C ARG A 39 -2.18 -1.72 8.23
N SER A 40 -2.79 -2.25 7.16
CA SER A 40 -3.73 -3.36 7.27
C SER A 40 -2.98 -4.67 7.49
N ASP A 41 -3.71 -5.72 7.87
CA ASP A 41 -3.20 -7.07 7.70
C ASP A 41 -2.86 -7.31 6.21
N PRO A 42 -1.77 -8.03 5.92
CA PRO A 42 -1.40 -8.34 4.55
C PRO A 42 -2.38 -9.34 3.95
N MET A 43 -3.00 -8.98 2.83
CA MET A 43 -3.76 -9.93 2.01
C MET A 43 -2.79 -10.71 1.15
N ALA A 44 -2.63 -12.01 1.40
CA ALA A 44 -1.63 -12.83 0.73
C ALA A 44 -2.28 -13.98 -0.07
N TRP A 45 -1.86 -14.13 -1.33
CA TRP A 45 -2.27 -15.22 -2.21
C TRP A 45 -1.06 -16.06 -2.62
N ARG A 46 -1.20 -17.38 -2.55
CA ARG A 46 -0.28 -18.33 -3.17
C ARG A 46 -0.85 -18.72 -4.54
N LEU A 47 -0.05 -18.55 -5.57
CA LEU A 47 -0.43 -18.69 -6.97
C LEU A 47 0.56 -19.65 -7.64
N ALA A 48 0.18 -20.21 -8.78
CA ALA A 48 1.05 -21.16 -9.50
C ALA A 48 2.43 -20.57 -9.83
N TYR A 49 2.49 -19.25 -10.03
CA TYR A 49 3.72 -18.52 -10.34
C TYR A 49 4.48 -17.98 -9.12
N GLY A 50 3.95 -18.14 -7.90
CA GLY A 50 4.58 -17.66 -6.67
C GLY A 50 3.62 -17.03 -5.66
N ARG A 51 3.95 -15.84 -5.14
CA ARG A 51 3.19 -15.16 -4.09
C ARG A 51 2.88 -13.72 -4.47
N LEU A 52 1.66 -13.29 -4.17
CA LEU A 52 1.25 -11.89 -4.23
C LEU A 52 0.78 -11.44 -2.85
N VAL A 53 1.22 -10.27 -2.42
CA VAL A 53 0.79 -9.63 -1.17
C VAL A 53 0.30 -8.23 -1.48
N ALA A 54 -0.84 -7.85 -0.90
CA ALA A 54 -1.40 -6.52 -0.95
C ALA A 54 -1.60 -5.98 0.47
N THR A 55 -1.09 -4.78 0.73
CA THR A 55 -1.18 -4.11 2.04
C THR A 55 -1.69 -2.70 1.83
N ARG A 56 -2.77 -2.33 2.51
CA ARG A 56 -3.20 -0.93 2.57
C ARG A 56 -2.34 -0.19 3.59
N VAL A 57 -1.83 0.96 3.18
CA VAL A 57 -1.04 1.84 4.05
C VAL A 57 -1.65 3.24 4.02
N GLU A 58 -1.83 3.84 5.18
CA GLU A 58 -2.37 5.20 5.30
C GLU A 58 -1.49 6.01 6.26
N THR A 59 -1.07 7.21 5.84
CA THR A 59 -0.38 8.12 6.76
C THR A 59 -1.34 8.66 7.82
N ILE A 60 -0.82 9.23 8.90
CA ILE A 60 -1.66 9.90 9.90
C ILE A 60 -2.53 11.05 9.34
N ASP A 61 -2.16 11.61 8.19
CA ASP A 61 -2.91 12.67 7.50
C ASP A 61 -3.99 12.12 6.56
N GLY A 62 -4.23 10.81 6.56
CA GLY A 62 -5.25 10.15 5.74
C GLY A 62 -4.83 9.89 4.29
N ARG A 63 -3.55 10.07 3.94
CA ARG A 63 -3.07 9.73 2.59
C ARG A 63 -2.89 8.23 2.48
N SER A 64 -3.81 7.59 1.75
CA SER A 64 -3.83 6.15 1.51
C SER A 64 -3.02 5.76 0.27
N ARG A 65 -2.33 4.63 0.34
CA ARG A 65 -1.71 3.92 -0.78
C ARG A 65 -1.91 2.42 -0.64
N LEU A 66 -1.85 1.72 -1.76
CA LEU A 66 -1.78 0.27 -1.80
C LEU A 66 -0.36 -0.14 -2.13
N GLU A 67 0.26 -0.95 -1.25
CA GLU A 67 1.53 -1.59 -1.54
C GLU A 67 1.27 -2.99 -2.10
N LEU A 68 1.81 -3.27 -3.28
CA LEU A 68 1.77 -4.58 -3.93
C LEU A 68 3.17 -5.17 -3.95
N THR A 69 3.33 -6.38 -3.42
CA THR A 69 4.59 -7.12 -3.42
C THR A 69 4.39 -8.47 -4.09
N GLY A 70 5.09 -8.68 -5.21
CA GLY A 70 5.13 -9.95 -5.92
C GLY A 70 6.45 -10.68 -5.69
N SER A 71 6.40 -11.99 -5.49
CA SER A 71 7.56 -12.88 -5.49
C SER A 71 7.33 -13.98 -6.51
N ILE A 72 8.08 -13.95 -7.60
CA ILE A 72 8.00 -14.91 -8.70
C ILE A 72 9.38 -15.47 -9.01
N ARG A 73 9.42 -16.65 -9.61
CA ARG A 73 10.67 -17.20 -10.14
C ARG A 73 10.97 -16.54 -11.49
N LEU A 74 12.17 -15.98 -11.62
CA LEU A 74 12.65 -15.41 -12.88
C LEU A 74 13.55 -16.42 -13.62
N PRO A 75 13.72 -16.25 -14.95
CA PRO A 75 14.74 -16.95 -15.72
C PRO A 75 16.14 -16.75 -15.13
N VAL A 76 17.03 -17.71 -15.39
CA VAL A 76 18.44 -17.62 -14.98
C VAL A 76 19.19 -16.61 -15.86
N ASP A 77 18.79 -16.48 -17.12
CA ASP A 77 19.32 -15.48 -18.04
C ASP A 77 18.89 -14.07 -17.61
N GLU A 78 19.87 -13.18 -17.40
CA GLU A 78 19.65 -11.84 -16.87
C GLU A 78 18.85 -10.96 -17.83
N VAL A 79 19.11 -11.08 -19.14
CA VAL A 79 18.42 -10.29 -20.16
C VAL A 79 16.95 -10.69 -20.22
N GLU A 80 16.66 -11.98 -20.16
CA GLU A 80 15.30 -12.50 -20.11
C GLU A 80 14.58 -12.12 -18.80
N ALA A 81 15.25 -12.24 -17.65
CA ALA A 81 14.71 -11.83 -16.36
C ALA A 81 14.34 -10.35 -16.33
N GLN A 82 15.20 -9.48 -16.87
CA GLN A 82 14.92 -8.04 -16.96
C GLN A 82 13.76 -7.74 -17.92
N ARG A 83 13.65 -8.48 -19.04
CA ARG A 83 12.52 -8.38 -19.97
C ARG A 83 11.21 -8.76 -19.26
N TRP A 84 11.20 -9.87 -18.51
CA TRP A 84 10.03 -10.32 -17.76
C TRP A 84 9.61 -9.30 -16.69
N ALA A 85 10.56 -8.77 -15.92
CA ALA A 85 10.29 -7.74 -14.91
C ALA A 85 9.67 -6.48 -15.54
N SER A 86 10.21 -6.03 -16.67
CA SER A 86 9.70 -4.85 -17.39
C SER A 86 8.28 -5.08 -17.93
N GLN A 87 8.03 -6.24 -18.53
CA GLN A 87 6.70 -6.61 -19.01
C GLN A 87 5.68 -6.69 -17.86
N LEU A 88 6.07 -7.28 -16.73
CA LEU A 88 5.21 -7.36 -15.55
C LEU A 88 4.84 -5.97 -15.04
N ALA A 89 5.81 -5.05 -14.95
CA ALA A 89 5.54 -3.68 -14.52
C ALA A 89 4.50 -2.98 -15.42
N VAL A 90 4.61 -3.15 -16.74
CA VAL A 90 3.61 -2.62 -17.70
C VAL A 90 2.23 -3.24 -17.48
N GLN A 91 2.15 -4.56 -17.28
CA GLN A 91 0.85 -5.22 -17.06
C GLN A 91 0.21 -4.80 -15.74
N VAL A 92 1.01 -4.60 -14.68
CA VAL A 92 0.53 -4.06 -13.40
C VAL A 92 0.00 -2.65 -13.56
N ASP A 93 0.69 -1.75 -14.27
CA ASP A 93 0.19 -0.39 -14.55
C ASP A 93 -1.14 -0.43 -15.31
N LEU A 94 -1.26 -1.25 -16.36
CA LEU A 94 -2.49 -1.39 -17.12
C LEU A 94 -3.65 -1.92 -16.26
N ALA A 95 -3.39 -2.89 -15.38
CA ALA A 95 -4.38 -3.42 -14.45
C ALA A 95 -4.82 -2.34 -13.45
N ILE A 96 -3.87 -1.58 -12.89
CA ILE A 96 -4.15 -0.47 -11.97
C ILE A 96 -5.00 0.60 -12.66
N ARG A 97 -4.63 1.03 -13.88
CA ARG A 97 -5.40 2.03 -14.65
C ARG A 97 -6.84 1.57 -14.85
N ARG A 98 -7.05 0.31 -15.22
CA ARG A 98 -8.38 -0.26 -15.44
C ARG A 98 -9.25 -0.21 -14.18
N ILE A 99 -8.66 -0.48 -13.02
CA ILE A 99 -9.36 -0.49 -11.72
C ILE A 99 -9.59 0.95 -11.23
N ALA A 100 -8.58 1.81 -11.30
CA ALA A 100 -8.57 3.13 -10.68
C ALA A 100 -9.34 4.19 -11.49
N VAL A 101 -9.34 4.09 -12.83
CA VAL A 101 -9.99 5.07 -13.71
C VAL A 101 -11.37 4.58 -14.19
N GLY A 102 -11.65 3.28 -14.06
CA GLY A 102 -12.84 2.65 -14.63
C GLY A 102 -12.76 2.52 -16.17
N PRO A 103 -13.75 1.88 -16.82
CA PRO A 103 -13.85 1.92 -18.27
C PRO A 103 -14.05 3.37 -18.72
N ALA A 104 -13.39 3.77 -19.81
CA ALA A 104 -13.68 5.05 -20.45
C ALA A 104 -15.21 5.19 -20.63
N PRO A 105 -15.81 6.34 -20.28
CA PRO A 105 -17.24 6.52 -20.45
C PRO A 105 -17.60 6.18 -21.90
N LYS A 106 -18.60 5.32 -22.10
CA LYS A 106 -19.15 5.09 -23.44
C LYS A 106 -19.54 6.45 -23.97
N MET A 107 -18.79 6.95 -24.94
CA MET A 107 -19.11 8.19 -25.64
C MET A 107 -20.54 7.98 -26.15
N ARG A 108 -21.51 8.67 -25.54
CA ARG A 108 -22.91 8.60 -25.97
C ARG A 108 -22.88 8.93 -27.44
N GLU A 109 -23.21 7.92 -28.26
CA GLU A 109 -23.43 8.06 -29.67
C GLU A 109 -24.39 9.25 -29.83
N GLN A 110 -23.84 10.37 -30.32
CA GLN A 110 -24.64 11.55 -30.60
C GLN A 110 -25.62 11.11 -31.67
N VAL A 111 -26.85 10.80 -31.25
CA VAL A 111 -27.99 10.65 -32.13
C VAL A 111 -28.12 12.00 -32.83
N THR A 112 -27.55 12.10 -34.03
CA THR A 112 -27.81 13.18 -34.95
C THR A 112 -29.28 13.05 -35.35
N GLY A 113 -30.12 13.79 -34.63
CA GLY A 113 -31.53 13.96 -34.96
C GLY A 113 -31.66 14.50 -36.37
N ARG A 114 -32.47 13.80 -37.17
CA ARG A 114 -33.05 14.27 -38.44
C ARG A 114 -34.27 15.14 -38.16
#